data_AF-A0A519EQI5-F1
#
_entry.id   AF-A0A519EQI5-F1
#
_cell.length_a   1.000
_cell.length_b   1.000
_cell.length_c   1.000
_cell.angle_alpha   90.00
_cell.angle_beta   90.00
_cell.angle_gamma   90.00
#
_symmetry.space_group_name_H-M   'P 1'
#
loop_
_entity.id
_entity.type
_entity.pdbx_description
1 polymer ?
#
loop_
_entity_poly.entity_id
_entity_poly.type
_entity_poly.pdbx_seq_one_letter_code
_entity_poly.pdbx_strand_id
1 'polypeptide(L)'
;NNGITQLVHAASSSADQDSQSVAASENSIQVVLERFHNITGRLAESADLLKQESRGIGDEMTEVLVDLQFQDRVSQILSHVRDNMEDLHGHLRQANEAPDQATSIDARQWLARMDATYATDEQRRTHRGETPVQQNSQDITFF
;
A
#
# COMPACT_ATOMS: atom_id res chain seq x y z
N ASN A 1 22.96 -49.24 -69.48
CA ASN A 1 21.63 -48.64 -69.22
C ASN A 1 21.20 -48.74 -67.76
N ASN A 2 21.29 -49.90 -67.09
CA ASN A 2 20.89 -50.05 -65.67
C ASN A 2 21.57 -49.11 -64.66
N GLY A 3 22.86 -48.78 -64.82
CA GLY A 3 23.58 -47.93 -63.87
C GLY A 3 23.10 -46.46 -63.83
N ILE A 4 22.66 -45.92 -64.97
CA ILE A 4 22.10 -44.55 -65.03
C ILE A 4 20.72 -44.51 -64.37
N THR A 5 19.89 -45.54 -64.60
CA THR A 5 18.58 -45.66 -63.96
C THR A 5 18.69 -45.78 -62.44
N GLN A 6 19.65 -46.56 -61.92
CA GLN A 6 19.90 -46.66 -60.48
C GLN A 6 20.39 -45.35 -59.86
N LEU A 7 21.27 -44.61 -60.55
CA LEU A 7 21.75 -43.30 -60.09
C LEU A 7 20.63 -42.27 -60.03
N VAL A 8 19.77 -42.21 -61.04
CA VAL A 8 18.61 -41.30 -61.05
C VAL A 8 17.62 -41.66 -59.94
N HIS A 9 17.38 -42.96 -59.71
CA HIS A 9 16.47 -43.40 -58.66
C HIS A 9 17.02 -43.13 -57.26
N ALA A 10 18.34 -43.28 -57.07
CA ALA A 10 19.02 -42.95 -55.82
C ALA A 10 19.03 -41.43 -55.57
N ALA A 11 19.29 -40.62 -56.61
CA ALA A 11 19.24 -39.16 -56.51
C ALA A 11 17.83 -38.64 -56.19
N SER A 12 16.79 -39.21 -56.82
CA SER A 12 15.39 -38.89 -56.51
C SER A 12 15.04 -39.25 -55.07
N SER A 13 15.39 -40.47 -54.63
CA SER A 13 15.13 -40.90 -53.26
C SER A 13 15.88 -40.06 -52.23
N SER A 14 17.09 -39.59 -52.55
CA SER A 14 17.86 -38.68 -51.70
C SER A 14 17.22 -37.29 -51.62
N ALA A 15 16.73 -36.76 -52.73
CA ALA A 15 16.02 -35.48 -52.75
C ALA A 15 14.70 -35.52 -51.97
N ASP A 16 13.98 -36.64 -52.01
CA ASP A 16 12.77 -36.87 -51.21
C ASP A 16 13.09 -36.94 -49.72
N GLN A 17 14.19 -37.62 -49.34
CA GLN A 17 14.66 -37.67 -47.95
C GLN A 17 15.12 -36.32 -47.42
N ASP A 18 15.84 -35.54 -48.22
CA ASP A 18 16.24 -34.18 -47.86
C ASP A 18 15.01 -33.29 -47.65
N SER A 19 14.03 -33.37 -48.54
CA SER A 19 12.77 -32.62 -48.42
C SER A 19 11.99 -33.00 -47.15
N GLN A 20 11.94 -34.30 -46.80
CA GLN A 20 11.35 -34.75 -45.54
C GLN A 20 12.13 -34.26 -44.31
N SER A 21 13.47 -34.26 -44.36
CA SER A 21 14.29 -33.76 -43.25
C SER A 21 14.12 -32.27 -43.02
N VAL A 22 14.00 -31.48 -44.09
CA VAL A 22 13.70 -30.04 -44.00
C VAL A 22 12.33 -29.83 -43.38
N ALA A 23 11.28 -30.49 -43.88
CA ALA A 23 9.93 -30.37 -43.34
C ALA A 23 9.84 -30.79 -41.85
N ALA A 24 10.55 -31.85 -41.46
CA ALA A 24 10.63 -32.29 -40.07
C ALA A 24 11.33 -31.26 -39.17
N SER A 25 12.38 -30.62 -39.69
CA SER A 25 13.13 -29.57 -39.00
C SER A 25 12.29 -28.29 -38.84
N GLU A 26 11.57 -27.87 -39.89
CA GLU A 26 10.63 -26.74 -39.85
C GLU A 26 9.53 -26.97 -38.81
N ASN A 27 8.92 -28.16 -38.78
CA ASN A 27 7.92 -28.50 -37.78
C ASN A 27 8.49 -28.49 -36.36
N SER A 28 9.71 -29.01 -36.17
CA SER A 28 10.37 -28.99 -34.87
C SER A 28 10.65 -27.56 -34.38
N ILE A 29 11.09 -26.67 -35.27
CA ILE A 29 11.30 -25.25 -34.97
C ILE A 29 9.97 -24.59 -34.60
N GLN A 30 8.90 -24.85 -35.35
CA GLN A 30 7.56 -24.32 -35.08
C GLN A 30 7.10 -24.69 -33.66
N VAL A 31 7.24 -25.96 -33.26
CA VAL A 31 6.86 -26.45 -31.93
C VAL A 31 7.69 -25.78 -30.83
N VAL A 32 9.00 -25.58 -31.04
CA VAL A 32 9.86 -24.91 -30.07
C VAL A 32 9.45 -23.44 -29.91
N LEU A 33 9.21 -22.73 -31.00
CA LEU A 33 8.77 -21.33 -30.96
C LEU A 33 7.41 -21.16 -30.29
N GLU A 34 6.45 -22.06 -30.56
CA GLU A 34 5.15 -22.05 -29.91
C GLU A 34 5.26 -22.27 -28.40
N ARG A 35 6.11 -23.22 -27.97
CA ARG A 35 6.40 -23.45 -26.54
C ARG A 35 7.06 -22.24 -25.89
N PHE A 36 8.03 -21.61 -26.56
CA PHE A 36 8.65 -20.39 -26.05
C PHE A 36 7.63 -19.26 -25.90
N HIS A 37 6.77 -19.05 -26.91
CA HIS A 37 5.73 -18.04 -26.86
C HIS A 37 4.76 -18.27 -25.69
N ASN A 38 4.34 -19.52 -25.48
CA ASN A 38 3.47 -19.88 -24.36
C ASN A 38 4.14 -19.59 -23.00
N ILE A 39 5.40 -19.99 -22.83
CA ILE A 39 6.14 -19.78 -21.58
C ILE A 39 6.33 -18.29 -21.31
N THR A 40 6.74 -17.51 -22.31
CA THR A 40 6.90 -16.05 -22.16
C THR A 40 5.56 -15.38 -21.85
N GLY A 41 4.46 -15.81 -22.46
CA GLY A 41 3.12 -15.33 -22.13
C GLY A 41 2.74 -15.58 -20.66
N ARG A 42 2.97 -16.81 -20.17
CA ARG A 42 2.72 -17.17 -18.76
C ARG A 42 3.61 -16.40 -17.79
N LEU A 43 4.86 -16.12 -18.18
CA LEU A 43 5.77 -15.31 -17.37
C LEU A 43 5.30 -13.85 -17.28
N ALA A 44 4.83 -13.29 -18.40
CA ALA A 44 4.27 -11.94 -18.42
C ALA A 44 3.00 -11.84 -17.55
N GLU A 45 2.10 -12.82 -17.64
CA GLU A 45 0.92 -12.92 -16.77
C GLU A 45 1.30 -13.01 -15.29
N SER A 46 2.29 -13.86 -14.96
CA SER A 46 2.78 -14.00 -13.58
C SER A 46 3.42 -12.71 -13.05
N ALA A 47 4.14 -11.98 -13.90
CA ALA A 47 4.74 -10.70 -13.55
C ALA A 47 3.66 -9.62 -13.31
N ASP A 48 2.59 -9.62 -14.11
CA ASP A 48 1.47 -8.67 -13.92
C ASP A 48 0.69 -8.97 -12.62
N LEU A 49 0.42 -10.24 -12.35
CA LEU A 49 -0.16 -10.68 -11.08
C LEU A 49 0.71 -10.27 -9.88
N LEU A 50 2.01 -10.54 -9.93
CA LEU A 50 2.93 -10.14 -8.85
C LEU A 50 2.95 -8.63 -8.65
N LYS A 51 2.87 -7.85 -9.74
CA LYS A 51 2.80 -6.39 -9.67
C LYS A 51 1.48 -5.92 -9.04
N GLN A 52 0.37 -6.58 -9.34
CA GLN A 52 -0.93 -6.28 -8.74
C GLN A 52 -0.93 -6.59 -7.23
N GLU A 53 -0.46 -7.78 -6.84
CA GLU A 53 -0.32 -8.18 -5.44
C GLU A 53 0.63 -7.23 -4.68
N SER A 54 1.76 -6.85 -5.29
CA SER A 54 2.69 -5.90 -4.69
C SER A 54 2.06 -4.52 -4.44
N ARG A 55 1.14 -4.06 -5.29
CA ARG A 55 0.38 -2.83 -5.04
C ARG A 55 -0.60 -3.01 -3.89
N GLY A 56 -1.35 -4.11 -3.88
CA GLY A 56 -2.29 -4.42 -2.79
C GLY A 56 -1.62 -4.46 -1.42
N ILE A 57 -0.43 -5.09 -1.33
CA ILE A 57 0.38 -5.08 -0.11
C ILE A 57 0.81 -3.66 0.29
N GLY A 58 1.16 -2.81 -0.68
CA GLY A 58 1.53 -1.41 -0.42
C GLY A 58 0.36 -0.58 0.14
N ASP A 59 -0.84 -0.81 -0.40
CA ASP A 59 -2.07 -0.17 0.08
C ASP A 59 -2.40 -0.62 1.51
N GLU A 60 -2.32 -1.93 1.80
CA GLU A 60 -2.56 -2.49 3.13
C GLU A 60 -1.52 -2.01 4.17
N MET A 61 -0.24 -1.92 3.79
CA MET A 61 0.78 -1.32 4.67
C MET A 61 0.49 0.15 4.98
N THR A 62 -0.05 0.90 4.02
CA THR A 62 -0.42 2.31 4.24
C THR A 62 -1.54 2.43 5.27
N GLU A 63 -2.55 1.55 5.19
CA GLU A 63 -3.63 1.47 6.19
C GLU A 63 -3.09 1.13 7.58
N VAL A 64 -2.25 0.11 7.70
CA VAL A 64 -1.62 -0.27 8.98
C VAL A 64 -0.79 0.89 9.57
N LEU A 65 -0.05 1.64 8.74
CA LEU A 65 0.71 2.80 9.21
C LEU A 65 -0.19 3.93 9.73
N VAL A 66 -1.35 4.16 9.11
CA VAL A 66 -2.36 5.10 9.62
C VAL A 66 -2.90 4.62 10.97
N ASP A 67 -3.19 3.34 11.10
CA ASP A 67 -3.71 2.76 12.34
C ASP A 67 -2.72 2.85 13.49
N LEU A 68 -1.42 2.66 13.23
CA LEU A 68 -0.38 2.78 14.25
C LEU A 68 -0.26 4.22 14.81
N GLN A 69 -0.63 5.25 14.03
CA GLN A 69 -0.64 6.64 14.50
C GLN A 69 -1.76 6.90 15.52
N PHE A 70 -2.78 6.03 15.62
CA PHE A 70 -3.81 6.14 16.64
C PHE A 70 -3.20 6.11 18.05
N GLN A 71 -2.16 5.31 18.28
CA GLN A 71 -1.49 5.23 19.58
C GLN A 71 -0.82 6.56 19.97
N ASP A 72 -0.12 7.21 19.04
CA ASP A 72 0.49 8.52 19.28
C ASP A 72 -0.59 9.58 19.55
N ARG A 73 -1.67 9.56 18.78
CA ARG A 73 -2.84 10.45 18.97
C ARG A 73 -3.50 10.26 20.35
N VAL A 74 -3.71 9.02 20.79
CA VAL A 74 -4.23 8.72 22.13
C VAL A 74 -3.28 9.22 23.21
N SER A 75 -1.97 8.97 23.04
CA SER A 75 -0.95 9.41 24.00
C SER A 75 -0.92 10.93 24.13
N GLN A 76 -1.02 11.65 23.01
CA GLN A 76 -1.11 13.10 22.98
C GLN A 76 -2.38 13.61 23.69
N ILE A 77 -3.55 13.07 23.37
CA ILE A 77 -4.82 13.45 24.02
C ILE A 77 -4.73 13.26 25.54
N LEU A 78 -4.25 12.11 26.00
CA LEU A 78 -4.11 11.82 27.42
C LEU A 78 -3.10 12.76 28.10
N SER A 79 -2.02 13.14 27.41
CA SER A 79 -1.09 14.15 27.90
C SER A 79 -1.78 15.49 28.10
N HIS A 80 -2.51 15.98 27.09
CA HIS A 80 -3.24 17.26 27.21
C HIS A 80 -4.27 17.25 28.32
N VAL A 81 -5.01 16.14 28.50
CA VAL A 81 -5.98 16.02 29.60
C VAL A 81 -5.27 16.07 30.96
N ARG A 82 -4.17 15.34 31.12
CA ARG A 82 -3.37 15.35 32.36
C ARG A 82 -2.85 16.75 32.67
N ASP A 83 -2.22 17.41 31.69
CA ASP A 83 -1.62 18.73 31.88
C ASP A 83 -2.72 19.77 32.26
N ASN A 84 -3.91 19.65 31.67
CA ASN A 84 -5.06 20.48 32.08
C ASN A 84 -5.53 20.20 33.50
N MET A 85 -5.57 18.95 33.94
CA MET A 85 -5.93 18.61 35.33
C MET A 85 -4.90 19.15 36.34
N GLU A 86 -3.62 19.15 35.99
CA GLU A 86 -2.56 19.74 36.80
C GLU A 86 -2.71 21.27 36.91
N ASP A 87 -3.00 21.95 35.80
CA ASP A 87 -3.30 23.39 35.76
C ASP A 87 -4.51 23.75 36.65
N LEU A 88 -5.59 22.95 36.58
CA LEU A 88 -6.76 23.13 37.46
C LEU A 88 -6.36 23.05 38.92
N HIS A 89 -5.62 21.99 39.25
CA HIS A 89 -5.23 21.71 40.62
C HIS A 89 -4.40 22.88 41.18
N GLY A 90 -3.48 23.43 40.38
CA GLY A 90 -2.73 24.63 40.71
C GLY A 90 -3.62 25.84 40.99
N HIS A 91 -4.58 26.14 40.12
CA HIS A 91 -5.51 27.25 40.32
C HIS A 91 -6.37 27.09 41.58
N LEU A 92 -6.89 25.89 41.86
CA LEU A 92 -7.69 25.64 43.06
C LEU A 92 -6.85 25.77 44.33
N ARG A 93 -5.59 25.30 44.32
CA ARG A 93 -4.68 25.47 45.44
C ARG A 93 -4.38 26.95 45.70
N GLN A 94 -4.08 27.72 44.67
CA GLN A 94 -3.81 29.15 44.79
C GLN A 94 -5.03 29.91 45.33
N ALA A 95 -6.23 29.58 44.85
CA ALA A 95 -7.46 30.16 45.36
C ALA A 95 -7.72 29.84 46.85
N ASN A 96 -7.29 28.66 47.31
CA ASN A 96 -7.40 28.26 48.72
C ASN A 96 -6.33 28.91 49.61
N GLU A 97 -5.11 29.11 49.10
CA GLU A 97 -3.99 29.72 49.83
C GLU A 97 -4.10 31.26 49.92
N ALA A 98 -4.70 31.91 48.92
CA ALA A 98 -4.92 33.37 48.88
C ALA A 98 -6.32 33.72 48.36
N PRO A 99 -7.37 33.63 49.21
CA PRO A 99 -8.77 33.84 48.80
C PRO A 99 -9.02 35.23 48.19
N ASP A 100 -8.34 36.25 48.71
CA ASP A 100 -8.47 37.64 48.24
C ASP A 100 -7.84 37.87 46.85
N GLN A 101 -7.04 36.91 46.36
CA GLN A 101 -6.42 36.92 45.04
C GLN A 101 -7.00 35.82 44.12
N ALA A 102 -7.98 35.05 44.60
CA ALA A 102 -8.60 33.98 43.85
C ALA A 102 -9.36 34.54 42.64
N THR A 103 -8.91 34.18 41.44
CA THR A 103 -9.62 34.53 40.21
C THR A 103 -10.65 33.45 39.89
N SER A 104 -11.85 33.87 39.49
CA SER A 104 -12.90 32.98 39.00
C SER A 104 -12.40 32.14 37.82
N ILE A 105 -12.57 30.82 37.88
CA ILE A 105 -12.26 29.93 36.75
C ILE A 105 -13.28 30.18 35.63
N ASP A 106 -12.81 30.69 34.49
CA ASP A 106 -13.63 30.76 33.27
C ASP A 106 -13.51 29.45 32.48
N ALA A 107 -14.54 28.61 32.61
CA ALA A 107 -14.64 27.35 31.89
C ALA A 107 -14.53 27.52 30.36
N ARG A 108 -15.03 28.64 29.79
CA ARG A 108 -14.98 28.88 28.33
C ARG A 108 -13.57 29.21 27.89
N GLN A 109 -12.88 30.09 28.62
CA GLN A 109 -11.49 30.42 28.32
C GLN A 109 -10.60 29.18 28.45
N TRP A 110 -10.92 28.29 29.37
CA TRP A 110 -10.17 27.07 29.57
C TRP A 110 -10.41 26.03 28.49
N LEU A 111 -11.66 25.77 28.12
CA LEU A 111 -11.98 24.94 26.95
C LEU A 111 -11.32 25.50 25.68
N ALA A 112 -11.26 26.82 25.50
CA ALA A 112 -10.55 27.43 24.37
C ALA A 112 -9.03 27.16 24.39
N ARG A 113 -8.39 27.13 25.57
CA ARG A 113 -6.98 26.74 25.71
C ARG A 113 -6.78 25.26 25.36
N MET A 114 -7.71 24.39 25.74
CA MET A 114 -7.68 22.98 25.34
C MET A 114 -7.82 22.83 23.82
N ASP A 115 -8.78 23.54 23.20
CA ASP A 115 -9.00 23.53 21.75
C ASP A 115 -7.73 23.94 20.97
N ALA A 116 -7.00 24.93 21.49
CA ALA A 116 -5.76 25.43 20.89
C ALA A 116 -4.59 24.43 20.93
N THR A 117 -4.63 23.44 21.81
CA THR A 117 -3.60 22.39 21.91
C THR A 117 -3.83 21.22 20.95
N TYR A 118 -4.97 21.16 20.28
CA TYR A 118 -5.28 20.07 19.37
C TYR A 118 -4.64 20.24 18.00
N ALA A 119 -3.87 19.23 17.61
CA ALA A 119 -3.23 19.16 16.31
C ALA A 119 -4.20 18.73 15.20
N THR A 120 -5.23 17.94 15.52
CA THR A 120 -6.10 17.29 14.53
C THR A 120 -7.55 17.81 14.55
N ASP A 121 -8.22 17.72 13.40
CA ASP A 121 -9.65 18.06 13.28
C ASP A 121 -10.52 17.13 14.12
N GLU A 122 -10.17 15.86 14.22
CA GLU A 122 -10.89 14.89 15.06
C GLU A 122 -10.90 15.29 16.54
N GLN A 123 -9.76 15.71 17.08
CA GLN A 123 -9.65 16.19 18.46
C GLN A 123 -10.55 17.42 18.69
N ARG A 124 -10.52 18.39 17.77
CA ARG A 124 -11.38 19.59 17.82
C ARG A 124 -12.87 19.24 17.78
N ARG A 125 -13.27 18.30 16.91
CA ARG A 125 -14.67 17.81 16.81
C ARG A 125 -15.11 17.12 18.09
N THR A 126 -14.29 16.19 18.59
CA THR A 126 -14.56 15.47 19.85
C THR A 126 -14.69 16.44 21.03
N HIS A 127 -13.81 17.43 21.12
CA HIS A 127 -13.85 18.47 22.15
C HIS A 127 -15.10 19.36 22.07
N ARG A 128 -15.63 19.60 20.86
CA ARG A 128 -16.88 20.34 20.63
C ARG A 128 -18.14 19.49 20.84
N GLY A 129 -17.98 18.20 21.17
CA GLY A 129 -19.10 17.25 21.31
C GLY A 129 -19.73 16.84 19.97
N GLU A 130 -19.02 17.06 18.87
CA GLU A 130 -19.45 16.64 17.53
C GLU A 130 -19.19 15.14 17.35
N THR A 131 -20.04 14.46 16.57
CA THR A 131 -19.90 13.02 16.32
C THR A 131 -18.56 12.74 15.61
N PRO A 132 -17.74 11.77 16.07
CA PRO A 132 -16.53 11.40 15.38
C PRO A 132 -16.89 10.88 13.99
N VAL A 133 -16.56 11.65 12.95
CA VAL A 133 -16.64 11.17 11.57
C VAL A 133 -15.30 10.52 11.28
N GLN A 134 -15.30 9.23 10.96
CA GLN A 134 -14.10 8.52 10.48
C GLN A 134 -13.48 9.36 9.35
N GLN A 135 -12.34 10.01 9.62
CA GLN A 135 -11.60 10.67 8.56
C GLN A 135 -10.96 9.57 7.73
N ASN A 136 -11.60 9.23 6.61
CA ASN A 136 -10.96 8.44 5.57
C ASN A 136 -9.65 9.15 5.18
N SER A 137 -8.56 8.46 5.46
CA SER A 137 -7.21 8.63 4.92
C SER A 137 -6.81 10.08 4.64
N GLN A 138 -6.09 10.70 5.56
CA GLN A 138 -5.17 11.76 5.16
C GLN A 138 -4.19 11.12 4.17
N ASP A 139 -4.22 11.56 2.91
CA ASP A 139 -3.32 11.10 1.86
C ASP A 139 -1.87 11.20 2.35
N ILE A 140 -1.32 10.09 2.82
CA ILE A 140 0.11 9.96 3.06
C ILE A 140 0.74 9.89 1.67
N THR A 141 1.07 11.07 1.13
CA THR A 141 1.83 11.16 -0.12
C THR A 141 3.27 10.74 0.16
N PHE A 142 3.62 9.49 -0.16
CA PHE A 142 5.01 9.06 -0.23
C PHE A 142 5.62 9.53 -1.56
N PHE A 143 6.73 10.26 -1.48
CA PHE A 143 7.59 10.61 -2.61
C PHE A 143 8.51 9.46 -2.99
#